data_AF-A0A8B8G8A9-F1
#
_entry.id   AF-A0A8B8G8A9-F1
#
_cell.length_a   1.000
_cell.length_b   1.000
_cell.length_c   1.000
_cell.angle_alpha   90.00
_cell.angle_beta   90.00
_cell.angle_gamma   90.00
#
_symmetry.space_group_name_H-M   'P 1'
#
loop_
_entity.id
_entity.type
_entity.pdbx_description
1 polymer ?
#
loop_
_entity_poly.entity_id
_entity_poly.type
_entity_poly.pdbx_seq_one_letter_code
_entity_poly.pdbx_strand_id
1 'polypeptide(L)'
;MIFIDKAWKKVVPSTILKCFKKSGFTKKIQETENDQLNIESIQWNSLPTQENVSFTDYVNIDEDVAVWGVFSDAEILENTLSIDEDNEDDTSPLPLVTLKEASLSLEKLRNFSLQSEVTVEVFDALFTIENTIEKIKLNSMKQKTITDFFKK
;
A
#
# COMPACT_ATOMS: atom_id res chain seq x y z
N MET A 1 -8.92 9.73 3.50
CA MET A 1 -8.49 9.65 4.92
C MET A 1 -7.04 10.13 5.14
N ILE A 2 -6.47 11.03 4.30
CA ILE A 2 -5.04 11.40 4.32
C ILE A 2 -4.71 12.45 5.40
N PHE A 3 -5.65 13.36 5.68
CA PHE A 3 -5.46 14.40 6.71
C PHE A 3 -5.37 13.82 8.13
N ILE A 4 -6.06 12.71 8.40
CA ILE A 4 -6.04 12.04 9.70
C ILE A 4 -4.67 11.39 9.93
N ASP A 5 -4.12 10.69 8.94
CA ASP A 5 -2.78 10.07 9.04
C ASP A 5 -1.67 11.13 9.20
N LYS A 6 -1.70 12.18 8.38
CA LYS A 6 -0.74 13.31 8.49
C LYS A 6 -0.85 14.03 9.84
N ALA A 7 -2.06 14.17 10.40
CA ALA A 7 -2.26 14.75 11.72
C ALA A 7 -1.75 13.82 12.83
N TRP A 8 -2.04 12.51 12.72
CA TRP A 8 -1.63 11.50 13.70
C TRP A 8 -0.11 11.39 13.80
N LYS A 9 0.61 11.37 12.67
CA LYS A 9 2.08 11.36 12.62
C LYS A 9 2.73 12.59 13.26
N LYS A 10 2.00 13.71 13.43
CA LYS A 10 2.48 14.92 14.10
C LYS A 10 2.19 14.92 15.61
N VAL A 11 1.41 13.96 16.12
CA VAL A 11 1.12 13.87 17.55
C VAL A 11 2.33 13.29 18.26
N VAL A 12 2.92 14.09 19.16
CA VAL A 12 4.06 13.67 19.98
C VAL A 12 3.58 12.69 21.06
N PRO A 13 4.34 11.63 21.42
CA PRO A 13 3.97 10.69 22.49
C PRO A 13 3.63 11.38 23.83
N SER A 14 4.29 12.50 24.14
CA SER A 14 3.99 13.31 25.32
C SER A 14 2.60 13.94 25.30
N THR A 15 2.06 14.27 24.12
CA THR A 15 0.69 14.74 23.93
C THR A 15 -0.30 13.62 24.22
N ILE A 16 -0.04 12.42 23.70
CA ILE A 16 -0.86 11.22 23.96
C ILE A 16 -0.89 10.94 25.47
N LEU A 17 0.27 10.91 26.12
CA LEU A 17 0.40 10.71 27.57
C LEU A 17 -0.38 11.76 28.38
N LYS A 18 -0.34 13.03 27.98
CA LYS A 18 -1.10 14.11 28.63
C LYS A 18 -2.61 13.91 28.46
N CYS A 19 -3.08 13.44 27.31
CA CYS A 19 -4.49 13.13 27.08
C CYS A 19 -4.99 11.99 27.97
N PHE A 20 -4.21 10.91 28.10
CA PHE A 20 -4.53 9.80 29.02
C PHE A 20 -4.56 10.27 30.47
N LYS A 21 -3.57 11.05 30.92
CA LYS A 21 -3.55 11.64 32.27
C LYS A 21 -4.76 12.54 32.53
N LYS A 22 -5.12 13.41 31.57
CA LYS A 22 -6.27 14.31 31.69
C LYS A 22 -7.61 13.56 31.73
N SER A 23 -7.67 12.38 31.11
CA SER A 23 -8.84 11.50 31.12
C SER A 23 -8.92 10.59 32.35
N GLY A 24 -8.02 10.75 33.33
CA GLY A 24 -8.03 9.98 34.58
C GLY A 24 -7.23 8.67 34.55
N PHE A 25 -6.55 8.37 33.44
CA PHE A 25 -5.63 7.23 33.34
C PHE A 25 -4.26 7.61 33.93
N THR A 26 -4.23 7.83 35.24
CA THR A 26 -3.03 8.17 36.02
C THR A 26 -2.34 6.96 36.64
N LYS A 27 -2.92 5.76 36.54
CA LYS A 27 -2.29 4.53 37.01
C LYS A 27 -1.11 4.17 36.11
N LYS A 28 0.06 3.93 36.73
CA LYS A 28 1.15 3.20 36.07
C LYS A 28 0.65 1.78 35.82
N ILE A 29 0.39 1.45 34.57
CA ILE A 29 0.20 0.07 34.15
C ILE A 29 1.55 -0.60 34.39
N GLN A 30 1.60 -1.58 35.30
CA GLN A 30 2.72 -2.51 35.32
C GLN A 30 2.57 -3.33 34.05
N GLU A 31 3.49 -3.15 33.09
CA GLU A 31 3.61 -4.05 31.95
C GLU A 31 3.77 -5.46 32.50
N THR A 32 2.69 -6.22 32.49
CA THR A 32 2.77 -7.66 32.69
C THR A 32 3.08 -8.17 31.29
N GLU A 33 4.31 -8.63 31.06
CA GLU A 33 4.84 -9.09 29.77
C GLU A 33 4.08 -10.29 29.15
N ASN A 34 2.90 -10.63 29.64
CA ASN A 34 2.27 -11.92 29.40
C ASN A 34 0.91 -11.84 28.69
N ASP A 35 0.77 -10.91 27.75
CA ASP A 35 -0.26 -10.99 26.69
C ASP A 35 0.22 -11.86 25.50
N GLN A 36 1.15 -12.79 25.74
CA GLN A 36 1.42 -13.87 24.79
C GLN A 36 0.22 -14.80 24.79
N LEU A 37 -0.55 -14.79 23.70
CA LEU A 37 -1.51 -15.84 23.40
C LEU A 37 -0.79 -17.18 23.56
N ASN A 38 -1.22 -17.99 24.53
CA ASN A 38 -0.60 -19.27 24.83
C ASN A 38 -0.92 -20.28 23.72
N ILE A 39 -0.11 -20.26 22.65
CA ILE A 39 -0.22 -21.14 21.47
C ILE A 39 -0.07 -22.62 21.88
N GLU A 40 0.54 -22.92 23.02
CA GLU A 40 0.68 -24.30 23.55
C GLU A 40 -0.67 -24.95 23.88
N SER A 41 -1.76 -24.18 23.97
CA SER A 41 -3.11 -24.70 24.18
C SER A 41 -3.77 -25.25 22.91
N ILE A 42 -3.18 -25.06 21.72
CA ILE A 42 -3.66 -25.66 20.48
C ILE A 42 -3.26 -27.14 20.48
N GLN A 43 -4.13 -28.00 21.02
CA GLN A 43 -3.99 -29.45 20.89
C GLN A 43 -4.17 -29.85 19.43
N TRP A 44 -3.09 -29.81 18.63
CA TRP A 44 -3.08 -30.32 17.25
C TRP A 44 -3.56 -31.77 17.13
N ASN A 45 -3.48 -32.54 18.22
CA ASN A 45 -3.97 -33.92 18.33
C ASN A 45 -5.49 -34.06 18.40
N SER A 46 -6.25 -32.95 18.48
CA SER A 46 -7.72 -32.93 18.47
C SER A 46 -8.32 -32.72 17.09
N LEU A 47 -7.48 -32.61 16.06
CA LEU A 47 -7.97 -32.60 14.68
C LEU A 47 -8.52 -33.99 14.35
N PRO A 48 -9.77 -34.09 13.87
CA PRO A 48 -10.36 -35.37 13.49
C PRO A 48 -9.49 -36.02 12.41
N THR A 49 -8.91 -37.17 12.74
CA THR A 49 -8.23 -37.99 11.74
C THR A 49 -9.30 -38.46 10.75
N GLN A 50 -9.24 -37.99 9.50
CA GLN A 50 -10.18 -38.44 8.49
C GLN A 50 -9.84 -39.89 8.13
N GLU A 51 -10.62 -40.85 8.63
CA GLU A 51 -10.36 -42.29 8.54
C GLU A 51 -10.44 -42.88 7.11
N ASN A 52 -10.61 -42.07 6.06
CA ASN A 52 -10.78 -42.54 4.68
C ASN A 52 -10.04 -41.70 3.63
N VAL A 53 -9.02 -40.93 4.03
CA VAL A 53 -8.18 -40.20 3.07
C VAL A 53 -6.91 -40.99 2.83
N SER A 54 -6.75 -41.53 1.63
CA SER A 54 -5.50 -42.14 1.20
C SER A 54 -4.49 -41.06 0.82
N PHE A 55 -3.21 -41.41 0.83
CA PHE A 55 -2.15 -40.50 0.34
C PHE A 55 -2.42 -40.03 -1.09
N THR A 56 -2.98 -40.90 -1.93
CA THR A 56 -3.31 -40.59 -3.32
C THR A 56 -4.40 -39.51 -3.43
N ASP A 57 -5.38 -39.52 -2.54
CA ASP A 57 -6.43 -38.49 -2.50
C ASP A 57 -5.86 -37.12 -2.15
N TYR A 58 -4.81 -37.08 -1.32
CA TYR A 58 -4.10 -35.83 -1.00
C TYR A 58 -3.26 -35.33 -2.18
N VAL A 59 -2.58 -36.23 -2.90
CA VAL A 59 -1.75 -35.85 -4.07
C VAL A 59 -2.61 -35.36 -5.23
N ASN A 60 -3.78 -35.96 -5.41
CA ASN A 60 -4.65 -35.68 -6.55
C ASN A 60 -5.78 -34.70 -6.22
N ILE A 61 -5.74 -34.03 -5.06
CA ILE A 61 -6.80 -33.11 -4.63
C ILE A 61 -7.04 -31.98 -5.64
N ASP A 62 -6.00 -31.59 -6.36
CA ASP A 62 -6.03 -30.52 -7.36
C ASP A 62 -6.07 -31.05 -8.81
N GLU A 63 -6.22 -32.36 -9.04
CA GLU A 63 -6.20 -32.96 -10.38
C GLU A 63 -7.35 -32.46 -11.27
N ASP A 64 -8.53 -32.25 -10.67
CA ASP A 64 -9.73 -31.73 -11.35
C ASP A 64 -9.83 -30.20 -11.30
N VAL A 65 -8.82 -29.50 -10.74
CA VAL A 65 -8.80 -28.04 -10.72
C VAL A 65 -8.46 -27.55 -12.12
N ALA A 66 -9.36 -26.72 -12.67
CA ALA A 66 -9.16 -26.12 -13.98
C ALA A 66 -7.87 -25.26 -14.01
N VAL A 67 -6.81 -25.82 -14.58
CA VAL A 67 -5.59 -25.10 -14.88
C VAL A 67 -5.71 -24.38 -16.22
N TRP A 68 -4.87 -23.36 -16.41
CA TRP A 68 -4.66 -22.83 -17.75
C TRP A 68 -4.17 -23.95 -18.68
N GLY A 69 -4.72 -24.00 -19.89
CA GLY A 69 -4.33 -25.01 -20.88
C GLY A 69 -2.82 -25.02 -21.10
N VAL A 70 -2.26 -26.18 -21.43
CA VAL A 70 -0.85 -26.27 -21.81
C VAL A 70 -0.71 -25.58 -23.17
N PHE A 71 -0.10 -24.40 -23.17
CA PHE A 71 0.25 -23.70 -24.41
C PHE A 71 1.37 -24.47 -25.10
N SER A 72 1.21 -24.67 -26.41
CA SER A 72 2.32 -25.11 -27.25
C SER A 72 3.35 -24.00 -27.39
N ASP A 73 4.62 -24.36 -27.63
CA ASP A 73 5.69 -23.40 -27.87
C ASP A 73 5.33 -22.38 -28.97
N ALA A 74 4.55 -22.79 -29.96
CA ALA A 74 4.06 -21.92 -31.03
C ALA A 74 3.09 -20.84 -30.51
N GLU A 75 2.16 -21.19 -29.62
CA GLU A 75 1.21 -20.23 -29.02
C GLU A 75 1.90 -19.28 -28.03
N ILE A 76 2.95 -19.74 -27.35
CA ILE A 76 3.79 -18.88 -26.48
C ILE A 76 4.53 -17.84 -27.33
N LEU A 77 5.10 -18.26 -28.46
CA LEU A 77 5.79 -17.36 -29.39
C LEU A 77 4.83 -16.32 -29.97
N GLU A 78 3.62 -16.72 -30.38
CA GLU A 78 2.61 -15.79 -30.90
C GLU A 78 2.20 -14.72 -29.86
N ASN A 79 2.04 -15.13 -28.59
CA ASN A 79 1.67 -14.21 -27.51
C ASN A 79 2.82 -13.26 -27.09
N THR A 80 4.07 -13.65 -27.32
CA THR A 80 5.26 -12.83 -26.98
C THR A 80 5.72 -11.92 -28.12
N LEU A 81 5.55 -12.35 -29.38
CA LEU A 81 5.89 -11.57 -30.58
C LEU A 81 4.85 -10.49 -30.90
N SER A 82 3.65 -10.56 -30.33
CA SER A 82 2.63 -9.50 -30.45
C SER A 82 2.95 -8.24 -29.63
N ILE A 83 3.99 -8.29 -28.79
CA ILE A 83 4.55 -7.13 -28.09
C ILE A 83 5.69 -6.63 -28.98
N ASP A 84 5.30 -6.01 -30.09
CA ASP A 84 6.24 -5.46 -31.05
C ASP A 84 7.15 -4.43 -30.38
N GLU A 85 8.42 -4.56 -30.72
CA GLU A 85 9.56 -3.77 -30.31
C GLU A 85 9.43 -2.34 -30.82
N ASP A 86 9.00 -1.41 -29.97
CA ASP A 86 9.25 0.02 -30.18
C ASP A 86 10.22 0.50 -29.11
N ASN A 87 11.48 0.07 -29.28
CA ASN A 87 12.63 0.62 -28.60
C ASN A 87 13.26 1.69 -29.51
N GLU A 88 12.45 2.64 -29.96
CA GLU A 88 12.97 3.92 -30.43
C GLU A 88 13.25 4.77 -29.19
N ASP A 89 14.51 5.14 -29.02
CA ASP A 89 14.98 6.25 -28.20
C ASP A 89 14.42 7.56 -28.78
N ASP A 90 13.10 7.72 -28.68
CA ASP A 90 12.41 8.96 -28.98
C ASP A 90 12.58 9.84 -27.75
N THR A 91 13.68 10.58 -27.70
CA THR A 91 13.86 11.67 -26.74
C THR A 91 12.95 12.85 -27.10
N SER A 92 11.68 12.60 -27.36
CA SER A 92 10.67 13.63 -27.45
C SER A 92 10.50 14.26 -26.06
N PRO A 93 10.44 15.60 -25.96
CA PRO A 93 10.27 16.26 -24.67
C PRO A 93 8.97 15.76 -24.04
N LEU A 94 9.10 15.13 -22.87
CA LEU A 94 7.96 14.60 -22.12
C LEU A 94 6.87 15.67 -22.01
N PRO A 95 5.60 15.30 -22.23
CA PRO A 95 4.50 16.25 -22.16
C PRO A 95 4.48 16.91 -20.77
N LEU A 96 4.29 18.24 -20.75
CA LEU A 96 4.22 19.00 -19.51
C LEU A 96 3.01 18.55 -18.68
N VAL A 97 3.27 17.81 -17.60
CA VAL A 97 2.25 17.39 -16.64
C VAL A 97 1.98 18.51 -15.65
N THR A 98 0.73 18.91 -15.50
CA THR A 98 0.34 19.92 -14.51
C THR A 98 0.40 19.33 -13.09
N LEU A 99 0.59 20.19 -12.07
CA LEU A 99 0.54 19.75 -10.66
C LEU A 99 -0.77 19.02 -10.31
N LYS A 100 -1.88 19.41 -10.95
CA LYS A 100 -3.19 18.78 -10.74
C LYS A 100 -3.22 17.36 -11.30
N GLU A 101 -2.69 17.16 -12.50
CA GLU A 101 -2.60 15.83 -13.12
C GLU A 101 -1.65 14.91 -12.35
N ALA A 102 -0.49 15.42 -11.92
CA ALA A 102 0.44 14.67 -11.09
C ALA A 102 -0.21 14.17 -9.79
N SER A 103 -0.96 15.02 -9.09
CA SER A 103 -1.70 14.61 -7.88
C SER A 103 -2.77 13.57 -8.16
N LEU A 104 -3.51 13.70 -9.27
CA LEU A 104 -4.60 12.79 -9.63
C LEU A 104 -4.07 11.41 -10.03
N SER A 105 -2.95 11.37 -10.76
CA SER A 105 -2.24 10.12 -11.07
C SER A 105 -1.72 9.41 -9.82
N LEU A 106 -1.21 10.17 -8.84
CA LEU A 106 -0.74 9.60 -7.58
C LEU A 106 -1.90 9.03 -6.73
N GLU A 107 -3.07 9.67 -6.74
CA GLU A 107 -4.27 9.16 -6.09
C GLU A 107 -4.72 7.83 -6.72
N LYS A 108 -4.66 7.70 -8.05
CA LYS A 108 -4.94 6.45 -8.76
C LYS A 108 -3.96 5.34 -8.35
N LEU A 109 -2.66 5.63 -8.34
CA LEU A 109 -1.63 4.68 -7.91
C LEU A 109 -1.88 4.22 -6.47
N ARG A 110 -2.21 5.14 -5.56
CA ARG A 110 -2.54 4.82 -4.17
C ARG A 110 -3.76 3.93 -4.06
N ASN A 111 -4.82 4.21 -4.82
CA ASN A 111 -6.04 3.40 -4.81
C ASN A 111 -5.80 2.00 -5.38
N PHE A 112 -4.97 1.88 -6.41
CA PHE A 112 -4.54 0.60 -6.94
C PHE A 112 -3.73 -0.18 -5.90
N SER A 113 -2.74 0.45 -5.26
CA SER A 113 -1.93 -0.19 -4.22
C SER A 113 -2.76 -0.70 -3.04
N LEU A 114 -3.87 -0.03 -2.69
CA LEU A 114 -4.80 -0.48 -1.64
C LEU A 114 -5.61 -1.72 -2.04
N GLN A 115 -5.79 -1.98 -3.32
CA GLN A 115 -6.54 -3.13 -3.85
C GLN A 115 -5.65 -4.35 -4.10
N SER A 116 -4.33 -4.17 -4.03
CA SER A 116 -3.31 -5.18 -4.25
C SER A 116 -2.57 -5.52 -2.96
N GLU A 117 -2.00 -6.72 -2.85
CA GLU A 117 -1.12 -7.12 -1.74
C GLU A 117 0.27 -6.50 -1.86
N VAL A 118 0.32 -5.17 -1.74
CA VAL A 118 1.56 -4.40 -1.87
C VAL A 118 2.15 -4.13 -0.49
N THR A 119 3.48 -4.20 -0.41
CA THR A 119 4.21 -4.03 0.85
C THR A 119 4.17 -2.58 1.37
N VAL A 120 4.43 -2.41 2.67
CA VAL A 120 4.38 -1.10 3.35
C VAL A 120 5.39 -0.12 2.75
N GLU A 121 6.53 -0.60 2.26
CA GLU A 121 7.58 0.22 1.65
C GLU A 121 7.09 0.99 0.42
N VAL A 122 6.19 0.39 -0.37
CA VAL A 122 5.62 1.06 -1.54
C VAL A 122 4.69 2.19 -1.13
N PHE A 123 3.92 2.02 -0.06
CA PHE A 123 3.09 3.10 0.49
C PHE A 123 3.94 4.25 1.02
N ASP A 124 5.06 3.95 1.68
CA ASP A 124 6.00 4.97 2.16
C ASP A 124 6.69 5.71 1.00
N ALA A 125 7.01 5.01 -0.08
CA ALA A 125 7.54 5.63 -1.30
C ALA A 125 6.51 6.57 -1.96
N LEU A 126 5.25 6.13 -2.11
CA LEU A 126 4.17 6.95 -2.64
C LEU A 126 3.91 8.18 -1.76
N PHE A 127 3.97 8.03 -0.43
CA PHE A 127 3.85 9.14 0.51
C PHE A 127 4.99 10.15 0.38
N THR A 128 6.21 9.67 0.14
CA THR A 128 7.38 10.52 -0.10
C THR A 128 7.20 11.35 -1.36
N ILE A 129 6.71 10.75 -2.45
CA ILE A 129 6.40 11.43 -3.71
C ILE A 129 5.26 12.46 -3.52
N GLU A 130 4.23 12.14 -2.73
CA GLU A 130 3.14 13.08 -2.42
C GLU A 130 3.68 14.33 -1.71
N ASN A 131 4.56 14.14 -0.73
CA ASN A 131 5.17 15.24 0.02
C ASN A 131 6.08 16.11 -0.84
N THR A 132 6.78 15.56 -1.83
CA THR A 132 7.60 16.36 -2.74
C THR A 132 6.75 17.21 -3.65
N ILE A 133 5.65 16.66 -4.20
CA ILE A 133 4.68 17.42 -5.00
C ILE A 133 4.04 18.54 -4.18
N GLU A 134 3.66 18.28 -2.93
CA GLU A 134 3.12 19.32 -2.03
C GLU A 134 4.14 20.44 -1.76
N LYS A 135 5.43 20.10 -1.55
CA LYS A 135 6.49 21.10 -1.38
C LYS A 135 6.69 21.94 -2.64
N ILE A 136 6.65 21.34 -3.82
CA ILE A 136 6.75 22.06 -5.11
C ILE A 136 5.58 23.04 -5.23
N LYS A 137 4.36 22.59 -4.92
CA LYS A 137 3.16 23.44 -4.91
C LYS A 137 3.31 24.61 -3.96
N LEU A 138 3.73 24.37 -2.72
CA LEU A 138 3.91 25.42 -1.71
C LEU A 138 4.99 26.43 -2.13
N ASN A 139 6.09 25.97 -2.72
CA ASN A 139 7.16 26.85 -3.22
C ASN A 139 6.71 27.67 -4.45
N SER A 140 5.77 27.14 -5.25
CA SER A 140 5.20 27.86 -6.39
C SER A 140 4.16 28.92 -5.98
N MET A 141 3.58 28.80 -4.78
CA MET A 141 2.58 29.72 -4.27
C MET A 141 3.25 31.02 -3.80
N LYS A 142 3.17 32.07 -4.61
CA LYS A 142 3.60 33.41 -4.21
C LYS A 142 2.47 34.10 -3.45
N GLN A 143 2.81 34.69 -2.30
CA GLN A 143 1.89 35.58 -1.58
C GLN A 143 1.60 36.81 -2.46
N LYS A 144 0.32 37.17 -2.61
CA LYS A 144 -0.06 38.40 -3.30
C LYS A 144 0.55 39.59 -2.56
N THR A 145 1.24 40.44 -3.30
CA THR A 145 1.79 41.69 -2.75
C THR A 145 0.66 42.70 -2.57
N ILE A 146 0.80 43.63 -1.63
CA ILE A 146 -0.26 44.63 -1.38
C ILE A 146 -0.60 45.44 -2.65
N THR A 147 0.37 45.61 -3.54
CA THR A 147 0.21 46.24 -4.86
C THR A 147 -0.66 45.45 -5.84
N ASP A 148 -0.81 44.13 -5.65
CA ASP A 148 -1.69 43.31 -6.49
C ASP A 148 -3.18 43.55 -6.17
N PHE A 149 -3.50 44.18 -5.03
CA PHE A 149 -4.86 44.57 -4.66
C PHE A 149 -5.28 45.94 -5.17
N PHE A 150 -4.34 46.73 -5.69
CA PHE A 150 -4.58 48.08 -6.22
C PHE A 150 -4.53 48.15 -7.74
N LYS A 151 -4.19 47.05 -8.42
CA LYS A 151 -4.28 46.95 -9.89
C LYS A 151 -5.72 46.63 -10.26
N LYS A 152 -6.38 47.61 -10.89
CA LYS A 152 -7.77 47.58 -11.34
C LYS A 152 -7.91 46.78 -12.63
#